data_AF-A0A1I2J3W4-F1
#
_entry.id   AF-A0A1I2J3W4-F1
#
_cell.length_a   1.000
_cell.length_b   1.000
_cell.length_c   1.000
_cell.angle_alpha   90.00
_cell.angle_beta   90.00
_cell.angle_gamma   90.00
#
_symmetry.space_group_name_H-M   'P 1'
#
loop_
_entity.id
_entity.type
_entity.pdbx_description
1 polymer ?
#
loop_
_entity_poly.entity_id
_entity_poly.type
_entity_poly.pdbx_seq_one_letter_code
_entity_poly.pdbx_strand_id
1 'polypeptide(L)'
;MAQEAAVPLIPMAVWGPHRLWTKGRKKELTKRHVPVIIKIGEAIPVAGDATPESITATLKERLSVLLDAVQRAYPDQPAGPDDRWWLPAHLGGTAPLPKAASV
;
A
#
# COMPACT_ATOMS: atom_id res chain seq x y z
N MET A 1 20.30 2.46 -6.98
CA MET A 1 19.77 1.40 -7.88
C MET A 1 19.04 1.95 -9.10
N ALA A 2 17.78 2.40 -9.04
CA ALA A 2 17.04 2.81 -10.25
C ALA A 2 17.67 4.02 -10.97
N GLN A 3 18.09 5.03 -10.21
CA GLN A 3 18.82 6.20 -10.73
C GLN A 3 20.15 5.81 -11.38
N GLU A 4 20.97 5.01 -10.69
CA GLU A 4 22.26 4.52 -11.19
C GLU A 4 22.11 3.70 -12.49
N ALA A 5 21.02 2.95 -12.62
CA ALA A 5 20.73 2.14 -13.79
C ALA A 5 19.97 2.89 -14.89
N ALA A 6 19.65 4.19 -14.70
CA ALA A 6 18.88 5.01 -15.63
C ALA A 6 17.54 4.37 -16.09
N VAL A 7 16.86 3.66 -15.18
CA VAL A 7 15.58 3.01 -15.44
C VAL A 7 14.43 3.66 -14.65
N PRO A 8 13.20 3.69 -15.20
CA PRO A 8 12.06 4.26 -14.49
C PRO A 8 11.63 3.39 -13.31
N LEU A 9 10.98 4.01 -12.33
CA LEU A 9 10.28 3.31 -11.25
C LEU A 9 8.85 3.01 -11.67
N ILE A 10 8.37 1.78 -11.42
CA ILE A 10 6.97 1.40 -11.65
C ILE A 10 6.26 1.33 -10.29
N PRO A 11 5.39 2.30 -9.96
CA PRO A 11 4.65 2.27 -8.70
C PRO A 11 3.55 1.20 -8.75
N MET A 12 3.48 0.38 -7.70
CA MET A 12 2.47 -0.66 -7.57
C MET A 12 1.87 -0.66 -6.16
N ALA A 13 0.54 -0.64 -6.08
CA ALA A 13 -0.19 -0.82 -4.83
C ALA A 13 -0.82 -2.22 -4.79
N VAL A 14 -0.67 -2.91 -3.67
CA VAL A 14 -1.25 -4.23 -3.43
C VAL A 14 -2.09 -4.17 -2.17
N TRP A 15 -3.32 -4.66 -2.24
CA TRP A 15 -4.26 -4.68 -1.12
C TRP A 15 -4.95 -6.03 -0.98
N GLY A 16 -5.03 -6.55 0.25
CA GLY A 16 -5.65 -7.85 0.55
C GLY A 16 -4.72 -8.87 1.21
N PRO A 17 -3.47 -9.08 0.75
CA PRO A 17 -2.59 -10.10 1.32
C PRO A 17 -2.30 -9.94 2.82
N HIS A 18 -2.32 -8.71 3.33
CA HIS A 18 -2.17 -8.41 4.75
C HIS A 18 -3.27 -9.03 5.63
N ARG A 19 -4.41 -9.42 5.04
CA ARG A 19 -5.49 -10.16 5.72
C ARG A 19 -5.14 -11.63 5.95
N LEU A 20 -4.27 -12.21 5.12
CA LEU A 20 -3.76 -13.57 5.28
C LEU A 20 -2.60 -13.60 6.26
N TRP A 21 -1.72 -12.61 6.18
CA TRP A 21 -0.62 -12.47 7.11
C TRP A 21 -0.14 -11.02 7.19
N THR A 22 -0.16 -10.46 8.38
CA THR A 22 0.44 -9.15 8.68
C THR A 22 1.31 -9.24 9.93
N LYS A 23 2.20 -8.27 10.11
CA LYS A 23 3.06 -8.19 11.28
C LYS A 23 2.22 -8.08 12.56
N GLY A 24 2.60 -8.84 13.58
CA GLY A 24 1.94 -8.80 14.89
C GLY A 24 0.59 -9.55 14.96
N ARG A 25 0.21 -10.30 13.91
CA ARG A 25 -0.98 -11.16 13.91
C ARG A 25 -0.62 -12.59 13.49
N LYS A 26 -1.43 -13.55 13.95
CA LYS A 26 -1.30 -14.96 13.55
C LYS A 26 -1.52 -15.09 12.04
N LYS A 27 -0.76 -15.95 11.38
CA LYS A 27 -0.94 -16.28 9.96
C LYS A 27 -2.21 -17.11 9.76
N GLU A 28 -3.02 -16.72 8.78
CA GLU A 28 -4.26 -17.40 8.37
C GLU A 28 -4.20 -17.76 6.88
N LEU A 29 -3.14 -18.47 6.47
CA LEU A 29 -2.87 -18.78 5.06
C LEU A 29 -3.90 -19.74 4.42
N THR A 30 -4.73 -20.40 5.23
CA THR A 30 -5.80 -21.29 4.77
C THR A 30 -7.11 -20.56 4.45
N LYS A 31 -7.20 -19.26 4.75
CA LYS A 31 -8.38 -18.44 4.50
C LYS A 31 -8.60 -18.32 2.99
N ARG A 32 -9.79 -18.72 2.53
CA ARG A 32 -10.17 -18.70 1.10
C ARG A 32 -10.96 -17.45 0.76
N HIS A 33 -11.04 -17.15 -0.53
CA HIS A 33 -11.83 -16.05 -1.09
C HIS A 33 -11.44 -14.67 -0.53
N VAL A 34 -10.18 -14.48 -0.15
CA VAL A 34 -9.64 -13.15 0.20
C VAL A 34 -9.28 -12.44 -1.11
N PRO A 35 -9.98 -11.37 -1.51
CA PRO A 35 -9.65 -10.63 -2.72
C PRO A 35 -8.26 -10.01 -2.61
N VAL A 36 -7.48 -10.08 -3.69
CA VAL A 36 -6.20 -9.37 -3.82
C VAL A 36 -6.31 -8.44 -5.01
N ILE A 37 -6.22 -7.14 -4.76
CA ILE A 37 -6.24 -6.12 -5.81
C ILE A 37 -4.81 -5.58 -5.95
N ILE A 38 -4.31 -5.60 -7.18
CA ILE A 38 -3.02 -5.02 -7.56
C ILE A 38 -3.30 -3.93 -8.58
N LYS A 39 -2.84 -2.71 -8.29
CA LYS A 39 -2.93 -1.59 -9.22
C LYS A 39 -1.54 -1.11 -9.57
N ILE A 40 -1.27 -1.04 -10.87
CA ILE A 40 -0.01 -0.59 -11.45
C ILE A 40 -0.23 0.84 -11.93
N GLY A 41 0.64 1.75 -11.51
CA GLY A 41 0.63 3.12 -11.97
C GLY A 41 1.58 3.36 -13.14
N GLU A 42 1.58 4.59 -13.63
CA GLU A 42 2.48 5.03 -14.68
C GLU A 42 3.93 5.05 -14.22
N ALA A 43 4.84 4.81 -15.17
CA ALA A 43 6.27 4.86 -14.95
C ALA A 43 6.70 6.26 -14.48
N ILE A 44 7.52 6.31 -13.44
CA ILE A 44 8.12 7.54 -12.92
C ILE A 44 9.56 7.61 -13.46
N PRO A 45 9.88 8.57 -14.33
CA PRO A 45 11.25 8.79 -14.76
C PRO A 45 12.13 9.18 -13.58
N VAL A 46 13.34 8.63 -13.54
CA VAL A 46 14.33 8.96 -12.52
C VAL A 46 15.43 9.78 -13.19
N ALA A 47 15.39 11.10 -13.00
CA ALA A 47 16.39 11.99 -13.56
C ALA A 47 17.76 11.77 -12.87
N GLY A 48 18.85 11.93 -13.62
CA GLY A 48 20.20 11.69 -13.10
C GLY A 48 20.61 12.66 -12.00
N ASP A 49 20.06 13.86 -12.00
CA ASP A 49 20.32 14.96 -11.06
C ASP A 49 19.31 15.05 -9.90
N ALA A 50 18.27 14.21 -9.90
CA ALA A 50 17.27 14.20 -8.84
C ALA A 50 17.85 13.64 -7.53
N THR A 51 17.45 14.21 -6.40
CA THR A 51 17.86 13.66 -5.09
C THR A 51 17.03 12.42 -4.74
N PRO A 52 17.59 11.41 -4.05
CA PRO A 52 16.83 10.25 -3.59
C PRO A 52 15.57 10.60 -2.79
N GLU A 53 15.64 11.68 -2.00
CA GLU A 53 14.52 12.18 -1.19
C GLU A 53 13.39 12.70 -2.09
N SER A 54 13.70 13.45 -3.14
CA SER A 54 12.71 13.98 -4.09
C SER A 54 12.00 12.88 -4.87
N ILE A 55 12.76 11.85 -5.28
CA ILE A 55 12.22 10.66 -5.97
C ILE A 55 11.31 9.89 -5.02
N THR A 56 11.73 9.71 -3.77
CA THR A 56 10.95 9.01 -2.74
C THR A 56 9.65 9.73 -2.41
N ALA A 57 9.68 11.06 -2.32
CA ALA A 57 8.48 11.87 -2.10
C ALA A 57 7.49 11.72 -3.26
N THR A 58 7.97 11.83 -4.50
CA THR A 58 7.14 11.64 -5.71
C THR A 58 6.54 10.22 -5.76
N LEU A 59 7.35 9.20 -5.46
CA LEU A 59 6.89 7.81 -5.41
C LEU A 59 5.80 7.63 -4.35
N LYS A 60 5.99 8.21 -3.15
CA LYS A 60 5.02 8.15 -2.06
C LYS A 60 3.68 8.77 -2.45
N GLU A 61 3.68 9.89 -3.15
CA GLU A 61 2.46 10.53 -3.65
C GLU A 61 1.71 9.63 -4.64
N ARG A 62 2.42 9.09 -5.64
CA ARG A 62 1.83 8.17 -6.63
C ARG A 62 1.27 6.91 -5.97
N LEU A 63 2.02 6.31 -5.04
CA LEU A 63 1.57 5.15 -4.29
C LEU A 63 0.34 5.46 -3.42
N SER A 64 0.27 6.64 -2.82
CA SER A 64 -0.88 7.04 -1.99
C SER A 64 -2.18 7.10 -2.81
N VAL A 65 -2.12 7.65 -4.02
CA VAL A 65 -3.27 7.68 -4.94
C VAL A 65 -3.69 6.27 -5.38
N LEU A 66 -2.71 5.41 -5.75
CA LEU A 66 -3.00 4.03 -6.12
C LEU A 66 -3.60 3.24 -4.95
N LEU A 67 -3.09 3.47 -3.74
CA LEU A 67 -3.52 2.81 -2.52
C LEU A 67 -4.96 3.19 -2.14
N ASP A 68 -5.29 4.48 -2.14
CA ASP A 68 -6.66 4.95 -1.91
C ASP A 68 -7.64 4.33 -2.94
N ALA A 69 -7.24 4.27 -4.22
CA ALA A 69 -8.07 3.67 -5.25
C ALA A 69 -8.34 2.16 -5.02
N VAL A 70 -7.32 1.37 -4.64
CA VAL A 70 -7.53 -0.06 -4.37
C VAL A 70 -8.32 -0.30 -3.08
N GLN A 71 -8.19 0.58 -2.08
CA GLN A 71 -8.97 0.51 -0.84
C GLN A 71 -10.45 0.77 -1.09
N ARG A 72 -10.78 1.80 -1.88
CA ARG A 72 -12.18 2.13 -2.24
C ARG A 72 -12.83 1.08 -3.13
N ALA A 73 -12.06 0.47 -4.03
CA ALA A 73 -12.55 -0.57 -4.93
C ALA A 73 -12.66 -1.95 -4.26
N TYR A 74 -12.22 -2.09 -3.00
CA TYR A 74 -12.22 -3.38 -2.32
C TYR A 74 -13.65 -3.85 -2.02
N PRO A 75 -14.04 -5.08 -2.42
CA PRO A 75 -15.43 -5.52 -2.34
C PRO A 75 -15.87 -5.93 -0.94
N ASP A 76 -14.93 -6.31 -0.07
CA ASP A 76 -15.23 -6.81 1.26
C ASP A 76 -15.36 -5.67 2.27
N GLN A 77 -16.25 -5.87 3.25
CA GLN A 77 -16.32 -5.08 4.47
C GLN A 77 -15.99 -5.96 5.68
N PRO A 78 -15.48 -5.38 6.79
CA PRO A 78 -15.25 -6.14 8.02
C PRO A 78 -16.52 -6.84 8.50
N ALA A 79 -16.40 -8.12 8.87
CA ALA A 79 -17.57 -8.91 9.31
C ALA A 79 -18.17 -8.44 10.65
N GLY A 80 -17.42 -7.65 11.42
CA GLY A 80 -17.85 -7.11 12.71
C GLY A 80 -16.75 -6.29 13.38
N PRO A 81 -16.97 -5.80 14.61
CA PRO A 81 -16.04 -4.92 15.32
C PRO A 81 -14.61 -5.47 15.44
N ASP A 82 -14.49 -6.79 15.66
CA ASP A 82 -13.22 -7.49 15.85
C ASP A 82 -12.44 -7.71 14.54
N ASP A 83 -13.08 -7.54 13.39
CA ASP A 83 -12.45 -7.70 12.07
C ASP A 83 -12.06 -6.36 11.42
N ARG A 84 -12.32 -5.22 12.08
CA ARG A 84 -12.04 -3.88 11.51
C ARG A 84 -10.55 -3.54 11.35
N TRP A 85 -9.67 -4.35 11.93
CA TRP A 85 -8.23 -4.08 12.04
C TRP A 85 -7.48 -4.01 10.71
N TRP A 86 -7.99 -4.63 9.64
CA TRP A 86 -7.32 -4.63 8.33
C TRP A 86 -7.72 -3.44 7.46
N LEU A 87 -8.74 -2.68 7.88
CA LEU A 87 -9.27 -1.53 7.16
C LEU A 87 -8.76 -0.22 7.79
N PRO A 88 -8.42 0.81 7.00
CA PRO A 88 -7.99 2.12 7.51
C PRO A 88 -9.07 2.83 8.33
N ALA A 89 -8.65 3.67 9.27
CA ALA A 89 -9.55 4.45 10.13
C ALA A 89 -10.49 5.38 9.34
N HIS A 90 -9.99 6.01 8.27
CA HIS A 90 -10.81 6.89 7.41
C HIS A 90 -11.86 6.12 6.58
N LEU A 91 -11.79 4.79 6.54
CA LEU A 91 -12.81 3.90 5.94
C LEU A 91 -13.61 3.13 7.01
N GLY A 92 -13.56 3.57 8.27
CA GLY A 92 -14.31 2.95 9.37
C GLY A 92 -13.62 1.75 10.03
N GLY A 93 -12.35 1.51 9.71
CA GLY A 93 -11.56 0.44 10.30
C GLY A 93 -10.74 0.86 11.53
N THR A 94 -9.87 -0.03 11.98
CA THR A 94 -8.98 0.16 13.14
C THR A 94 -7.53 -0.20 12.83
N ALA A 95 -7.14 -0.18 11.55
CA ALA A 95 -5.76 -0.39 11.16
C ALA A 95 -4.82 0.63 11.84
N PRO A 96 -3.64 0.20 12.33
CA PRO A 96 -2.70 1.09 12.99
C PRO A 96 -2.30 2.24 12.06
N LEU A 97 -2.27 3.46 12.61
CA LEU A 97 -1.70 4.60 11.90
C LEU A 97 -0.17 4.41 11.80
N PRO A 98 0.46 4.89 10.72
CA PRO A 98 1.91 5.00 10.69
C PRO A 98 2.39 5.78 11.92
N LYS A 99 3.44 5.31 12.60
CA LYS A 99 4.13 6.15 13.58
C LYS A 99 4.55 7.42 12.85
N ALA A 100 4.27 8.60 13.43
CA ALA A 100 4.70 9.87 12.85
C ALA A 100 6.18 9.74 12.46
N ALA A 101 6.48 9.99 11.18
CA ALA A 101 7.86 9.96 10.71
C ALA A 101 8.64 10.98 11.55
N SER A 102 9.67 10.53 12.25
CA SER A 102 10.67 11.42 12.83
C SER A 102 11.26 12.22 11.67
N VAL A 103 10.94 13.51 11.65
CA VAL A 103 11.48 14.52 10.73
C VAL A 103 12.95 14.75 11.07
#